data_AF-A0A257RSQ6-F1
#
_entry.id   AF-A0A257RSQ6-F1
#
_cell.length_a   1.000
_cell.length_b   1.000
_cell.length_c   1.000
_cell.angle_alpha   90.00
_cell.angle_beta   90.00
_cell.angle_gamma   90.00
#
_symmetry.space_group_name_H-M   'P 1'
#
loop_
_entity.id
_entity.type
_entity.pdbx_description
1 polymer ?
#
loop_
_entity_poly.entity_id
_entity_poly.type
_entity_poly.pdbx_seq_one_letter_code
_entity_poly.pdbx_strand_id
1 'polypeptide(L)'
;MFEASDELSWISPSATHRVKLGVLIDGQSASANASGNKYGMFSYVSIGDLAANRPSAFTRVLATRAQATAGSSGAAYLGDAWRPNASLAVTFGVRAEWAGYGRAAAYNPVVDSAFQRRTDRFPSEFHVSPRVGFAYSAGGDADRPALRLRGGVGEFRGNVRSWLFALAAGQTGLAGGEQQLTCIGASVPIPDWSQYLSNPASIPTSCIGSSGITSAALPRVTVFSPSYAAPRAWRASLGATKPIGRDYSLAVDALYAYGMNEQGVTDLNLRTVPQFRLAAEGNRPVYVPAGTIDPTTGATSSNASRLVPGFSNVLQINSALHSDTRQLVVSFERHANMGLA
;
A
#
# COMPACT_ATOMS: atom_id res chain seq x y z
N MET A 1 -6.86 -15.14 14.70
CA MET A 1 -7.24 -15.17 13.28
C MET A 1 -8.20 -16.32 13.08
N PHE A 2 -9.25 -16.15 12.29
CA PHE A 2 -10.15 -17.23 11.89
C PHE A 2 -10.52 -17.04 10.42
N GLU A 3 -10.73 -18.16 9.73
CA GLU A 3 -11.21 -18.21 8.35
C GLU A 3 -12.23 -19.33 8.24
N ALA A 4 -13.35 -19.08 7.55
CA ALA A 4 -14.37 -20.07 7.26
C ALA A 4 -14.88 -19.88 5.84
N SER A 5 -15.04 -20.97 5.10
CA SER A 5 -15.53 -20.95 3.73
C SER A 5 -16.41 -22.15 3.43
N ASP A 6 -17.37 -21.96 2.52
CA ASP A 6 -18.20 -23.03 1.97
C ASP A 6 -18.41 -22.80 0.46
N GLU A 7 -18.54 -23.86 -0.32
CA GLU A 7 -18.84 -23.85 -1.76
C GLU A 7 -19.85 -24.95 -2.10
N LEU A 8 -20.96 -24.56 -2.71
CA LEU A 8 -21.92 -25.44 -3.33
C LEU A 8 -21.72 -25.42 -4.85
N SER A 9 -21.67 -26.60 -5.46
CA SER A 9 -21.69 -26.73 -6.93
C SER A 9 -22.83 -27.61 -7.39
N TRP A 10 -23.51 -27.16 -8.44
CA TRP A 10 -24.56 -27.90 -9.14
C TRP A 10 -24.17 -28.07 -10.61
N ILE A 11 -24.32 -29.29 -11.13
CA ILE A 11 -24.08 -29.63 -12.52
C ILE A 11 -25.43 -29.91 -13.18
N SER A 12 -25.69 -29.30 -14.33
CA SER A 12 -26.93 -29.55 -15.07
C SER A 12 -27.00 -31.01 -15.56
N PRO A 13 -28.20 -31.59 -15.79
CA PRO A 13 -28.32 -32.96 -16.29
C PRO A 13 -27.58 -33.22 -17.61
N SER A 14 -27.47 -32.19 -18.46
CA SER A 14 -26.71 -32.27 -19.72
C SER A 14 -25.21 -31.98 -19.56
N ALA A 15 -24.73 -31.75 -18.33
CA ALA A 15 -23.36 -31.35 -17.99
C ALA A 15 -22.84 -30.09 -18.74
N THR A 16 -23.76 -29.31 -19.31
CA THR A 16 -23.47 -28.07 -20.04
C THR A 16 -23.22 -26.89 -19.12
N HIS A 17 -23.80 -26.90 -17.92
CA HIS A 17 -23.63 -25.87 -16.91
C HIS A 17 -23.07 -26.48 -15.64
N ARG A 18 -22.18 -25.73 -14.99
CA ARG A 18 -21.73 -26.02 -13.64
C ARG A 18 -21.76 -24.71 -12.87
N VAL A 19 -22.86 -24.51 -12.16
CA VAL A 19 -23.07 -23.36 -11.31
C VAL A 19 -22.35 -23.57 -9.99
N LYS A 20 -21.71 -22.51 -9.49
CA LYS A 20 -20.99 -22.47 -8.22
C LYS A 20 -21.46 -21.27 -7.41
N LEU A 21 -21.82 -21.53 -6.16
CA LEU A 21 -22.10 -20.51 -5.15
C LEU A 21 -21.16 -20.77 -3.98
N GLY A 22 -20.47 -19.74 -3.50
CA GLY A 22 -19.65 -19.90 -2.31
C GLY A 22 -19.56 -18.64 -1.47
N VAL A 23 -19.16 -18.84 -0.22
CA VAL A 23 -19.01 -17.81 0.80
C VAL A 23 -17.68 -17.97 1.51
N LEU A 24 -17.10 -16.84 1.94
CA LEU A 24 -15.86 -16.76 2.69
C LEU A 24 -16.03 -15.70 3.77
N ILE A 25 -15.56 -15.97 4.98
CA ILE A 25 -15.50 -15.01 6.07
C ILE A 25 -14.12 -15.15 6.74
N ASP A 26 -13.48 -14.01 6.97
CA ASP A 26 -12.16 -13.92 7.59
C ASP A 26 -12.16 -12.87 8.71
N GLY A 27 -11.46 -13.18 9.79
CA GLY A 27 -11.24 -12.30 10.92
C GLY A 27 -9.77 -12.24 11.29
N GLN A 28 -9.21 -11.04 11.24
CA GLN A 28 -7.79 -10.79 11.50
C GLN A 28 -7.61 -9.89 12.71
N SER A 29 -6.52 -10.10 13.42
CA SER A 29 -5.98 -9.14 14.36
C SER A 29 -4.52 -8.89 13.98
N ALA A 30 -4.11 -7.63 14.05
CA ALA A 30 -2.75 -7.22 13.82
C ALA A 30 -2.32 -6.35 15.00
N SER A 31 -1.17 -6.64 15.58
CA SER A 31 -0.48 -5.69 16.46
C SER A 31 0.72 -5.14 15.72
N ALA A 32 0.86 -3.83 15.68
CA ALA A 32 2.04 -3.18 15.15
C ALA A 32 2.77 -2.47 16.28
N ASN A 33 4.04 -2.82 16.45
CA ASN A 33 5.01 -2.00 17.15
C ASN A 33 6.08 -1.52 16.16
N ALA A 34 5.65 -1.16 14.94
CA ALA A 34 6.51 -0.97 13.79
C ALA A 34 6.71 0.51 13.43
N SER A 35 6.81 1.39 14.43
CA SER A 35 7.31 2.74 14.17
C SER A 35 8.78 2.64 13.78
N GLY A 36 9.14 3.10 12.58
CA GLY A 36 10.54 3.25 12.18
C GLY A 36 11.26 4.25 13.09
N ASN A 37 12.60 4.21 13.10
CA ASN A 37 13.43 5.20 13.81
C ASN A 37 13.20 5.32 15.34
N LYS A 38 12.92 4.21 16.03
CA LYS A 38 12.75 4.19 17.51
C LYS A 38 14.04 4.37 18.31
N TYR A 39 15.17 4.01 17.70
CA TYR A 39 16.50 4.16 18.28
C TYR A 39 17.20 5.44 17.83
N GLY A 40 16.49 6.28 17.08
CA GLY A 40 16.99 7.57 16.63
C GLY A 40 17.94 7.48 15.42
N MET A 41 18.11 8.62 14.76
CA MET A 41 18.97 8.80 13.60
C MET A 41 19.67 10.15 13.75
N PHE A 42 21.00 10.11 13.74
CA PHE A 42 21.87 11.29 13.68
C PHE A 42 22.30 11.54 12.24
N SER A 43 22.28 12.81 11.83
CA SER A 43 22.79 13.25 10.53
C SER A 43 24.00 14.15 10.72
N TYR A 44 24.95 14.05 9.80
CA TYR A 44 26.19 14.82 9.78
C TYR A 44 26.32 15.48 8.41
N VAL A 45 26.83 16.71 8.36
CA VAL A 45 27.03 17.44 7.09
C VAL A 45 28.22 16.90 6.32
N SER A 46 29.22 16.38 7.02
CA SER A 46 30.45 15.86 6.42
C SER A 46 30.99 14.63 7.17
N ILE A 47 31.91 13.92 6.52
CA ILE A 47 32.67 12.82 7.14
C ILE A 47 33.57 13.35 8.27
N GLY A 48 34.07 14.59 8.16
CA GLY A 48 34.83 15.24 9.22
C GLY A 48 34.00 15.48 10.47
N ASP A 49 32.75 15.94 10.30
CA ASP A 49 31.81 16.10 11.43
C ASP A 49 31.43 14.77 12.06
N LEU A 50 31.29 13.71 11.24
CA LEU A 50 31.09 12.35 11.74
C LEU A 50 32.28 11.90 12.59
N ALA A 51 33.51 12.07 12.10
CA ALA A 51 34.73 11.72 12.83
C ALA A 51 34.90 12.54 14.12
N ALA A 52 34.47 13.80 14.12
CA ALA A 52 34.50 14.70 15.28
C ALA A 52 33.27 14.59 16.20
N ASN A 53 32.32 13.69 15.89
CA ASN A 53 31.05 13.51 16.61
C ASN A 53 30.20 14.79 16.74
N ARG A 54 30.07 15.55 15.65
CA ARG A 54 29.33 16.84 15.56
C ARG A 54 28.08 16.71 14.67
N PRO A 55 26.99 16.10 15.15
CA PRO A 55 25.78 15.95 14.35
C PRO A 55 25.07 17.29 14.11
N SER A 56 24.45 17.45 12.94
CA SER A 56 23.64 18.62 12.58
C SER A 56 22.14 18.43 12.80
N ALA A 57 21.69 17.17 12.89
CA ALA A 57 20.31 16.83 13.19
C ALA A 57 20.21 15.52 13.95
N PHE A 58 19.18 15.41 14.79
CA PHE A 58 18.74 14.17 15.42
C PHE A 58 17.23 14.02 15.26
N THR A 59 16.79 12.83 14.84
CA THR A 59 15.37 12.51 14.80
C THR A 59 15.11 11.18 15.48
N ARG A 60 13.96 11.05 16.15
CA ARG A 60 13.54 9.81 16.78
C ARG A 60 12.02 9.73 16.85
N VAL A 61 11.47 8.53 16.71
CA VAL A 61 10.07 8.27 17.00
C VAL A 61 9.91 7.84 18.46
N LEU A 62 9.10 8.58 19.20
CA LEU A 62 8.71 8.29 20.57
C LEU A 62 7.34 7.63 20.53
N ALA A 63 7.29 6.31 20.68
CA ALA A 63 6.05 5.54 20.68
C ALA A 63 5.88 4.84 22.03
N THR A 64 4.68 4.92 22.60
CA THR A 64 4.38 4.45 23.96
C THR A 64 3.88 3.00 24.02
N ARG A 65 3.35 2.43 22.93
CA ARG A 65 2.88 1.03 22.91
C ARG A 65 2.65 0.46 21.51
N ALA A 66 2.76 -0.87 21.40
CA ALA A 66 2.22 -1.63 20.27
C ALA A 66 0.70 -1.41 20.17
N GLN A 67 0.22 -1.07 18.98
CA GLN A 67 -1.20 -0.84 18.73
C GLN A 67 -1.81 -2.08 18.09
N ALA A 68 -2.84 -2.61 18.74
CA ALA A 68 -3.62 -3.71 18.22
C ALA A 68 -4.80 -3.17 17.41
N THR A 69 -4.99 -3.71 16.22
CA THR A 69 -6.17 -3.56 15.39
C THR A 69 -6.77 -4.93 15.13
N ALA A 70 -8.07 -4.96 14.88
CA ALA A 70 -8.78 -6.13 14.39
C ALA A 70 -9.45 -5.75 13.08
N GLY A 71 -9.79 -6.69 12.23
CA GLY A 71 -10.56 -6.45 11.02
C GLY A 71 -11.34 -7.70 10.66
N SER A 72 -12.42 -7.51 9.92
CA SER A 72 -13.19 -8.59 9.35
C SER A 72 -13.39 -8.33 7.87
N SER A 73 -13.36 -9.39 7.08
CA SER A 73 -13.71 -9.34 5.68
C SER A 73 -14.52 -10.57 5.33
N GLY A 74 -15.19 -10.50 4.20
CA GLY A 74 -15.79 -11.68 3.64
C GLY A 74 -16.28 -11.45 2.23
N ALA A 75 -16.69 -12.54 1.61
CA ALA A 75 -17.09 -12.54 0.23
C ALA A 75 -18.17 -13.58 -0.04
N ALA A 76 -19.00 -13.27 -1.02
CA ALA A 76 -19.89 -14.22 -1.66
C ALA A 76 -19.61 -14.20 -3.16
N TYR A 77 -19.66 -15.35 -3.81
CA TYR A 77 -19.48 -15.43 -5.26
C TYR A 77 -20.47 -16.39 -5.89
N LEU A 78 -20.92 -16.02 -7.09
CA LEU A 78 -21.76 -16.82 -7.95
C LEU A 78 -21.10 -16.88 -9.33
N GLY A 79 -20.96 -18.08 -9.89
CA GLY A 79 -20.42 -18.25 -11.22
C GLY A 79 -20.96 -19.49 -11.91
N ASP A 80 -20.75 -19.54 -13.21
CA ASP A 80 -21.13 -20.65 -14.06
C ASP A 80 -20.00 -20.99 -15.04
N ALA A 81 -19.72 -22.28 -15.16
CA ALA A 81 -18.90 -22.81 -16.23
C ALA A 81 -19.81 -23.45 -17.28
N TRP A 82 -20.02 -22.72 -18.36
CA TRP A 82 -20.92 -23.06 -19.45
C TRP A 82 -20.14 -23.66 -20.63
N ARG A 83 -20.57 -24.83 -21.10
CA ARG A 83 -20.04 -25.54 -22.27
C ARG A 83 -21.17 -25.80 -23.25
N PRO A 84 -21.52 -24.81 -24.10
CA PRO A 84 -22.61 -24.98 -25.07
C PRO A 84 -22.32 -26.07 -26.11
N ASN A 85 -21.05 -26.33 -26.41
CA ASN A 85 -20.61 -27.39 -27.31
C ASN A 85 -19.17 -27.80 -26.99
N ALA A 86 -18.63 -28.79 -27.72
CA ALA A 86 -17.27 -29.29 -27.51
C ALA A 86 -16.16 -28.26 -27.85
N SER A 87 -16.47 -27.28 -28.70
CA SER A 87 -15.51 -26.28 -29.17
C SER A 87 -15.44 -25.05 -28.27
N LEU A 88 -16.45 -24.76 -27.46
CA LEU A 88 -16.54 -23.54 -26.67
C LEU A 88 -16.83 -23.83 -25.20
N ALA A 89 -15.99 -23.27 -24.33
CA ALA A 89 -16.22 -23.17 -22.89
C ALA A 89 -16.17 -21.71 -22.47
N VAL A 90 -17.15 -21.25 -21.72
CA VAL A 90 -17.25 -19.90 -21.15
C VAL A 90 -17.37 -20.04 -19.64
N THR A 91 -16.57 -19.30 -18.89
CA THR A 91 -16.72 -19.18 -17.43
C THR A 91 -17.05 -17.73 -17.11
N PHE A 92 -18.13 -17.48 -16.39
CA PHE A 92 -18.47 -16.13 -15.95
C PHE A 92 -19.00 -16.14 -14.53
N GLY A 93 -18.88 -15.02 -13.84
CA GLY A 93 -19.36 -14.88 -12.48
C GLY A 93 -19.13 -13.51 -11.89
N VAL A 94 -19.65 -13.34 -10.69
CA VAL A 94 -19.54 -12.13 -9.89
C VAL A 94 -19.09 -12.51 -8.48
N ARG A 95 -18.26 -11.67 -7.88
CA ARG A 95 -17.82 -11.79 -6.50
C ARG A 95 -18.12 -10.49 -5.76
N ALA A 96 -18.97 -10.56 -4.75
CA ALA A 96 -19.22 -9.47 -3.82
C ALA A 96 -18.32 -9.64 -2.60
N GLU A 97 -17.63 -8.58 -2.19
CA GLU A 97 -16.70 -8.59 -1.06
C GLU A 97 -17.00 -7.42 -0.13
N TRP A 98 -16.95 -7.65 1.17
CA TRP A 98 -16.94 -6.59 2.17
C TRP A 98 -15.66 -6.64 3.00
N ALA A 99 -15.23 -5.49 3.50
CA ALA A 99 -14.18 -5.40 4.50
C ALA A 99 -14.47 -4.27 5.48
N GLY A 100 -14.23 -4.52 6.76
CA GLY A 100 -14.30 -3.55 7.83
C GLY A 100 -13.11 -3.71 8.76
N TYR A 101 -12.54 -2.59 9.19
CA TYR A 101 -11.38 -2.57 10.06
C TYR A 101 -11.80 -1.95 11.40
N GLY A 102 -11.46 -2.67 12.47
CA GLY A 102 -11.99 -2.61 13.83
C GLY A 102 -11.69 -1.33 14.61
N ARG A 103 -11.72 -1.40 15.96
CA ARG A 103 -11.89 -0.24 16.87
C ARG A 103 -11.14 0.98 16.38
N ALA A 104 -11.92 1.93 15.87
CA ALA A 104 -11.43 3.20 15.41
C ALA A 104 -10.62 3.87 16.54
N ALA A 105 -9.55 4.56 16.17
CA ALA A 105 -8.68 5.20 17.13
C ALA A 105 -9.43 6.25 17.97
N ALA A 106 -8.79 6.81 18.99
CA ALA A 106 -9.40 7.90 19.74
C ALA A 106 -9.65 9.13 18.85
N TYR A 107 -10.82 9.76 19.01
CA TYR A 107 -11.20 10.97 18.29
C TYR A 107 -10.36 12.18 18.73
N ASN A 108 -9.81 12.91 17.76
CA ASN A 108 -9.09 14.16 17.99
C ASN A 108 -9.83 15.35 17.36
N PRO A 109 -10.50 16.21 18.16
CA PRO A 109 -11.27 17.33 17.63
C PRO A 109 -10.39 18.41 16.99
N VAL A 110 -9.12 18.54 17.40
CA VAL A 110 -8.19 19.52 16.81
C VAL A 110 -7.82 19.09 15.39
N VAL A 111 -7.63 17.79 15.15
CA VAL A 111 -7.39 17.26 13.80
C VAL A 111 -8.62 17.43 12.93
N ASP A 112 -9.81 17.14 13.45
CA ASP A 112 -11.04 17.25 12.67
C ASP A 112 -11.33 18.71 12.26
N SER A 113 -11.26 19.63 13.21
CA SER A 113 -11.42 21.07 12.92
C SER A 113 -10.38 21.61 11.94
N ALA A 114 -9.10 21.28 12.12
CA ALA A 114 -8.03 21.85 11.30
C ALA A 114 -7.91 21.23 9.90
N PHE A 115 -8.14 19.91 9.77
CA PHE A 115 -7.90 19.18 8.52
C PHE A 115 -9.16 18.56 7.92
N GLN A 116 -10.32 18.68 8.58
CA GLN A 116 -11.58 18.06 8.18
C GLN A 116 -11.43 16.54 8.03
N ARG A 117 -10.72 15.93 9.00
CA ARG A 117 -10.43 14.50 9.04
C ARG A 117 -10.63 13.95 10.43
N ARG A 118 -11.35 12.82 10.50
CA ARG A 118 -11.57 12.09 11.74
C ARG A 118 -10.54 10.99 11.95
N THR A 119 -9.95 10.96 13.13
CA THR A 119 -9.00 9.91 13.56
C THR A 119 -9.70 8.63 14.00
N ASP A 120 -10.98 8.70 14.32
CA ASP A 120 -11.81 7.60 14.82
C ASP A 120 -12.78 7.05 13.77
N ARG A 121 -12.42 7.16 12.48
CA ARG A 121 -13.16 6.53 11.39
C ARG A 121 -12.20 5.80 10.47
N PHE A 122 -12.20 4.47 10.57
CA PHE A 122 -11.55 3.62 9.59
C PHE A 122 -12.50 3.32 8.43
N PRO A 123 -11.97 3.19 7.20
CA PRO A 123 -12.78 2.82 6.05
C PRO A 123 -13.45 1.45 6.23
N SER A 124 -14.63 1.34 5.65
CA SER A 124 -15.31 0.07 5.40
C SER A 124 -15.81 0.09 3.97
N GLU A 125 -15.82 -1.05 3.31
CA GLU A 125 -16.11 -1.14 1.89
C GLU A 125 -16.97 -2.35 1.59
N PHE A 126 -17.80 -2.19 0.56
CA PHE A 126 -18.46 -3.26 -0.16
C PHE A 126 -18.20 -3.06 -1.65
N HIS A 127 -17.83 -4.12 -2.36
CA HIS A 127 -17.51 -4.04 -3.78
C HIS A 127 -17.91 -5.31 -4.52
N VAL A 128 -18.32 -5.18 -5.78
CA VAL A 128 -18.68 -6.30 -6.65
C VAL A 128 -17.72 -6.34 -7.84
N SER A 129 -17.05 -7.48 -8.01
CA SER A 129 -16.06 -7.73 -9.05
C SER A 129 -16.59 -8.76 -10.06
N PRO A 130 -16.90 -8.35 -11.30
CA PRO A 130 -17.30 -9.29 -12.36
C PRO A 130 -16.08 -9.95 -13.00
N ARG A 131 -16.26 -11.18 -13.51
CA ARG A 131 -15.24 -11.92 -14.24
C ARG A 131 -15.87 -12.74 -15.36
N VAL A 132 -15.24 -12.75 -16.52
CA VAL A 132 -15.62 -13.60 -17.65
C VAL A 132 -14.36 -14.10 -18.37
N GLY A 133 -14.38 -15.35 -18.79
CA GLY A 133 -13.33 -15.96 -19.58
C GLY A 133 -13.91 -16.99 -20.54
N PHE A 134 -13.14 -17.31 -21.57
CA PHE A 134 -13.52 -18.28 -22.59
C PHE A 134 -12.31 -19.11 -23.04
N ALA A 135 -12.60 -20.29 -23.53
CA ALA A 135 -11.71 -21.13 -24.30
C ALA A 135 -12.46 -21.62 -25.53
N TYR A 136 -11.85 -21.47 -26.70
CA TYR A 136 -12.41 -21.87 -27.98
C TYR A 136 -11.41 -22.69 -28.78
N SER A 137 -11.86 -23.78 -29.38
CA SER A 137 -11.05 -24.64 -30.26
C SER A 137 -11.78 -24.85 -31.58
N ALA A 138 -11.06 -24.68 -32.70
CA ALA A 138 -11.63 -24.77 -34.04
C ALA A 138 -10.74 -25.55 -35.01
N GLY A 139 -11.41 -26.31 -35.90
CA GLY A 139 -10.77 -27.13 -36.93
C GLY A 139 -9.91 -28.25 -36.36
N GLY A 140 -9.45 -29.16 -37.22
CA GLY A 140 -8.70 -30.35 -36.79
C GLY A 140 -9.56 -31.33 -35.98
N ASP A 141 -8.90 -32.25 -35.29
CA ASP A 141 -9.55 -33.26 -34.45
C ASP A 141 -9.56 -32.83 -32.97
N ALA A 142 -10.36 -33.50 -32.14
CA ALA A 142 -10.54 -33.16 -30.73
C ALA A 142 -9.21 -33.05 -29.95
N ASP A 143 -8.23 -33.91 -30.26
CA ASP A 143 -6.92 -33.91 -29.60
C ASP A 143 -5.97 -32.84 -30.14
N ARG A 144 -6.16 -32.42 -31.41
CA ARG A 144 -5.26 -31.51 -32.11
C ARG A 144 -6.02 -30.46 -32.93
N PRO A 145 -6.69 -29.51 -32.27
CA PRO A 145 -7.41 -28.47 -32.97
C PRO A 145 -6.47 -27.56 -33.76
N ALA A 146 -6.94 -27.10 -34.92
CA ALA A 146 -6.17 -26.25 -35.82
C ALA A 146 -5.94 -24.83 -35.26
N LEU A 147 -6.76 -24.41 -34.31
CA LEU A 147 -6.63 -23.16 -33.56
C LEU A 147 -7.18 -23.34 -32.16
N ARG A 148 -6.45 -22.86 -31.16
CA ARG A 148 -6.93 -22.67 -29.78
C ARG A 148 -6.89 -21.20 -29.44
N LEU A 149 -8.03 -20.65 -29.03
CA LEU A 149 -8.15 -19.31 -28.48
C LEU A 149 -8.51 -19.41 -27.00
N ARG A 150 -7.92 -18.55 -26.18
CA ARG A 150 -8.28 -18.41 -24.77
C ARG A 150 -8.25 -16.93 -24.41
N GLY A 151 -9.11 -16.53 -23.50
CA GLY A 151 -9.07 -15.16 -23.03
C GLY A 151 -10.05 -14.91 -21.91
N GLY A 152 -10.02 -13.70 -21.41
CA GLY A 152 -10.93 -13.28 -20.36
C GLY A 152 -10.60 -11.91 -19.84
N VAL A 153 -11.57 -11.33 -19.15
CA VAL A 153 -11.46 -10.06 -18.48
C VAL A 153 -12.16 -10.16 -17.12
N GLY A 154 -11.56 -9.55 -16.12
CA GLY A 154 -12.20 -9.48 -14.81
C GLY A 154 -11.56 -8.44 -13.92
N GLU A 155 -12.33 -8.05 -12.91
CA GLU A 155 -11.86 -7.21 -11.83
C GLU A 155 -11.39 -8.08 -10.66
N PHE A 156 -10.27 -7.68 -10.08
CA PHE A 156 -9.64 -8.35 -8.95
C PHE A 156 -9.35 -7.32 -7.87
N ARG A 157 -9.90 -7.54 -6.68
CA ARG A 157 -9.67 -6.70 -5.50
C ARG A 157 -8.53 -7.27 -4.66
N GLY A 158 -7.68 -6.39 -4.16
CA GLY A 158 -6.67 -6.71 -3.16
C GLY A 158 -7.14 -6.39 -1.74
N ASN A 159 -6.41 -6.88 -0.74
CA ASN A 159 -6.69 -6.57 0.65
C ASN A 159 -5.97 -5.28 1.08
N VAL A 160 -6.65 -4.46 1.88
CA VAL A 160 -5.97 -3.35 2.57
C VAL A 160 -5.05 -3.93 3.64
N ARG A 161 -3.82 -3.44 3.70
CA ARG A 161 -2.82 -3.95 4.62
C ARG A 161 -3.20 -3.57 6.07
N SER A 162 -3.41 -4.57 6.92
CA SER A 162 -3.88 -4.39 8.30
C SER A 162 -2.99 -3.48 9.17
N TRP A 163 -1.68 -3.44 8.89
CA TRP A 163 -0.73 -2.58 9.62
C TRP A 163 -1.04 -1.07 9.50
N LEU A 164 -1.71 -0.62 8.42
CA LEU A 164 -2.08 0.80 8.24
C LEU A 164 -3.06 1.27 9.31
N PHE A 165 -3.97 0.40 9.73
CA PHE A 165 -4.94 0.70 10.79
C PHE A 165 -4.26 0.73 12.16
N ALA A 166 -3.30 -0.15 12.40
CA ALA A 166 -2.50 -0.12 13.62
C ALA A 166 -1.63 1.16 13.69
N LEU A 167 -1.09 1.61 12.55
CA LEU A 167 -0.38 2.89 12.45
C LEU A 167 -1.30 4.06 12.79
N ALA A 168 -2.48 4.14 12.17
CA ALA A 168 -3.48 5.17 12.43
C ALA A 168 -3.94 5.18 13.90
N ALA A 169 -4.10 3.99 14.51
CA ALA A 169 -4.42 3.85 15.92
C ALA A 169 -3.35 4.43 16.86
N GLY A 170 -2.06 4.36 16.47
CA GLY A 170 -0.95 4.91 17.24
C GLY A 170 -0.68 6.39 16.99
N GLN A 171 -1.19 6.93 15.88
CA GLN A 171 -0.92 8.27 15.40
C GLN A 171 -2.23 9.07 15.33
N THR A 172 -2.83 9.33 16.49
CA THR A 172 -4.09 10.11 16.61
C THR A 172 -3.85 11.59 16.81
N GLY A 173 -2.60 12.01 17.03
CA GLY A 173 -2.29 13.38 17.44
C GLY A 173 -2.54 13.69 18.92
N LEU A 174 -3.06 12.73 19.70
CA LEU A 174 -3.39 12.93 21.12
C LEU A 174 -2.19 12.68 22.03
N ALA A 175 -2.28 13.14 23.28
CA ALA A 175 -1.31 12.83 24.33
C ALA A 175 -1.18 11.30 24.50
N GLY A 176 0.06 10.83 24.65
CA GLY A 176 0.37 9.40 24.73
C GLY A 176 0.37 8.66 23.39
N GLY A 177 0.01 9.33 22.28
CA GLY A 177 0.23 8.82 20.92
C GLY A 177 1.70 8.92 20.49
N GLU A 178 1.99 8.43 19.29
CA GLU A 178 3.33 8.51 18.71
C GLU A 178 3.74 9.94 18.38
N GLN A 179 4.96 10.31 18.76
CA GLN A 179 5.56 11.61 18.50
C GLN A 179 6.84 11.49 17.66
N GLN A 180 7.06 12.47 16.79
CA GLN A 180 8.32 12.66 16.09
C GLN A 180 9.14 13.69 16.85
N LEU A 181 10.23 13.24 17.48
CA LEU A 181 11.30 14.11 17.96
C LEU A 181 12.17 14.53 16.79
N THR A 182 12.36 15.84 16.62
CA THR A 182 13.33 16.42 15.69
C THR A 182 14.12 17.47 16.43
N CYS A 183 15.45 17.41 16.36
CA CYS A 183 16.38 18.37 16.93
C CYS A 183 17.33 18.82 15.83
N ILE A 184 17.58 20.13 15.74
CA ILE A 184 18.43 20.73 14.69
C ILE A 184 19.50 21.62 15.33
N GLY A 185 20.69 21.63 14.73
CA GLY A 185 21.80 22.51 15.13
C GLY A 185 22.22 22.31 16.58
N ALA A 186 22.36 23.40 17.33
CA ALA A 186 22.81 23.38 18.73
C ALA A 186 21.87 22.61 19.68
N SER A 187 20.62 22.33 19.29
CA SER A 187 19.69 21.52 20.09
C SER A 187 19.91 20.02 19.96
N VAL A 188 20.83 19.58 19.08
CA VAL A 188 21.10 18.16 18.83
C VAL A 188 21.93 17.57 19.98
N PRO A 189 21.47 16.49 20.62
CA PRO A 189 22.30 15.76 21.58
C PRO A 189 23.56 15.19 20.93
N ILE A 190 24.69 15.23 21.62
CA ILE A 190 25.91 14.57 21.16
C ILE A 190 25.77 13.07 21.44
N PRO A 191 25.91 12.18 20.44
CA PRO A 191 25.67 10.76 20.67
C PRO A 191 26.79 10.11 21.47
N ASP A 192 26.39 9.35 22.49
CA ASP A 192 27.24 8.40 23.21
C ASP A 192 26.89 6.98 22.78
N TRP A 193 27.61 6.50 21.75
CA TRP A 193 27.35 5.19 21.16
C TRP A 193 27.58 4.04 22.15
N SER A 194 28.52 4.19 23.08
CA SER A 194 28.84 3.17 24.08
C SER A 194 27.72 3.03 25.11
N GLN A 195 27.13 4.15 25.52
CA GLN A 195 25.99 4.19 26.42
C GLN A 195 24.73 3.67 25.71
N TYR A 196 24.51 4.03 24.44
CA TYR A 196 23.33 3.58 23.69
C TYR A 196 23.33 2.07 23.44
N LEU A 197 24.52 1.49 23.20
CA LEU A 197 24.67 0.05 23.00
C LEU A 197 24.42 -0.74 24.29
N SER A 198 24.90 -0.25 25.43
CA SER A 198 24.71 -0.90 26.73
C SER A 198 23.32 -0.66 27.33
N ASN A 199 22.71 0.49 27.06
CA ASN A 199 21.40 0.87 27.55
C ASN A 199 20.62 1.68 26.51
N PRO A 200 19.80 1.05 25.65
CA PRO A 200 19.00 1.76 24.64
C PRO A 200 17.99 2.77 25.21
N ALA A 201 17.65 2.70 26.50
CA ALA A 201 16.79 3.70 27.15
C ALA A 201 17.51 5.04 27.37
N SER A 202 18.85 5.07 27.30
CA SER A 202 19.66 6.30 27.38
C SER A 202 19.66 7.13 26.10
N ILE A 203 19.16 6.58 24.98
CA ILE A 203 18.99 7.33 23.74
C ILE A 203 18.07 8.54 24.04
N PRO A 204 18.41 9.76 23.58
CA PRO A 204 17.66 10.96 23.93
C PRO A 204 16.18 10.91 23.52
N THR A 205 15.31 11.38 24.41
CA THR A 205 13.86 11.56 24.18
C THR A 205 13.45 13.03 24.09
N SER A 206 14.41 13.94 24.22
CA SER A 206 14.23 15.39 24.08
C SER A 206 15.47 16.01 23.42
N CYS A 207 15.31 17.23 22.91
CA CYS A 207 16.43 18.03 22.43
C CYS A 207 17.15 18.71 23.59
N ILE A 208 18.35 19.22 23.34
CA ILE A 208 19.09 20.08 24.27
C ILE A 208 18.50 21.50 24.21
N GLY A 209 18.33 22.13 25.38
CA GLY A 209 17.92 23.53 25.51
C GLY A 209 16.41 23.75 25.32
N SER A 210 16.02 24.99 24.99
CA SER A 210 14.63 25.36 24.80
C SER A 210 14.08 24.90 23.44
N SER A 211 12.94 24.22 23.50
CA SER A 211 12.28 23.60 22.35
C SER A 211 11.51 24.64 21.52
N GLY A 212 12.04 25.01 20.36
CA GLY A 212 11.34 25.80 19.34
C GLY A 212 10.67 24.92 18.28
N ILE A 213 10.02 25.53 17.28
CA ILE A 213 9.38 24.77 16.19
C ILE A 213 10.35 23.86 15.43
N THR A 214 11.63 24.21 15.38
CA THR A 214 12.70 23.43 14.74
C THR A 214 13.22 22.27 15.60
N SER A 215 13.01 22.32 16.91
CA SER A 215 13.54 21.37 17.89
C SER A 215 12.45 20.97 18.88
N ALA A 216 11.63 19.98 18.53
CA ALA A 216 10.49 19.56 19.34
C ALA A 216 10.09 18.10 19.10
N ALA A 217 9.44 17.51 20.11
CA ALA A 217 8.66 16.28 19.96
C ALA A 217 7.21 16.65 19.64
N LEU A 218 6.81 16.44 18.38
CA LEU A 218 5.45 16.77 17.94
C LEU A 218 4.65 15.49 17.64
N PRO A 219 3.37 15.43 18.05
CA PRO A 219 2.52 14.29 17.80
C PRO A 219 2.28 14.11 16.29
N ARG A 220 2.27 12.85 15.85
CA ARG A 220 2.01 12.46 14.47
C ARG A 220 0.55 12.08 14.31
N VAL A 221 0.02 12.31 13.12
CA VAL A 221 -1.35 11.91 12.77
C VAL A 221 -1.32 11.06 11.50
N THR A 222 -2.03 9.93 11.52
CA THR A 222 -2.38 9.18 10.31
C THR A 222 -3.89 8.99 10.26
N VAL A 223 -4.49 9.36 9.13
CA VAL A 223 -5.92 9.25 8.85
C VAL A 223 -6.13 8.61 7.49
N PHE A 224 -7.34 8.10 7.25
CA PHE A 224 -7.74 7.63 5.92
C PHE A 224 -8.55 8.69 5.19
N SER A 225 -8.47 8.70 3.86
CA SER A 225 -9.41 9.44 3.04
C SER A 225 -10.85 8.97 3.30
N PRO A 226 -11.85 9.87 3.34
CA PRO A 226 -13.26 9.46 3.40
C PRO A 226 -13.65 8.57 2.22
N SER A 227 -12.98 8.73 1.08
CA SER A 227 -13.15 7.95 -0.15
C SER A 227 -12.13 6.82 -0.30
N TYR A 228 -11.42 6.45 0.76
CA TYR A 228 -10.41 5.39 0.68
C TYR A 228 -11.05 4.09 0.21
N ALA A 229 -10.41 3.46 -0.77
CA ALA A 229 -10.82 2.20 -1.33
C ALA A 229 -9.64 1.23 -1.41
N ALA A 230 -9.90 -0.07 -1.28
CA ALA A 230 -8.89 -1.10 -1.49
C ALA A 230 -8.38 -1.09 -2.94
N PRO A 231 -7.10 -1.46 -3.17
CA PRO A 231 -6.54 -1.55 -4.51
C PRO A 231 -7.30 -2.60 -5.35
N ARG A 232 -7.52 -2.27 -6.62
CA ARG A 232 -8.23 -3.13 -7.58
C ARG A 232 -7.47 -3.17 -8.89
N ALA A 233 -7.60 -4.25 -9.63
CA ALA A 233 -7.03 -4.36 -10.97
C ALA A 233 -8.02 -4.98 -11.93
N TRP A 234 -8.25 -4.29 -13.05
CA TRP A 234 -8.82 -4.92 -14.24
C TRP A 234 -7.72 -5.66 -14.96
N ARG A 235 -7.93 -6.96 -15.19
CA ARG A 235 -6.98 -7.80 -15.92
C ARG A 235 -7.69 -8.40 -17.12
N ALA A 236 -7.08 -8.25 -18.29
CA ALA A 236 -7.51 -8.86 -19.52
C ALA A 236 -6.39 -9.70 -20.12
N SER A 237 -6.76 -10.82 -20.74
CA SER A 237 -5.85 -11.71 -21.44
C SER A 237 -6.47 -12.21 -22.73
N LEU A 238 -5.64 -12.38 -23.76
CA LEU A 238 -6.01 -13.01 -25.01
C LEU A 238 -4.81 -13.82 -25.51
N GLY A 239 -5.00 -15.12 -25.67
CA GLY A 239 -4.01 -16.06 -26.16
C GLY A 239 -4.54 -16.81 -27.39
N ALA A 240 -3.67 -17.00 -28.37
CA ALA A 240 -3.93 -17.81 -29.54
C ALA A 240 -2.78 -18.80 -29.75
N THR A 241 -3.10 -20.08 -29.94
CA THR A 241 -2.13 -21.12 -30.28
C THR A 241 -2.56 -21.80 -31.57
N LYS A 242 -1.66 -21.86 -32.54
CA LYS A 242 -1.88 -22.50 -33.84
C LYS A 242 -0.77 -23.53 -34.10
N PRO A 243 -1.10 -24.82 -34.24
CA PRO A 243 -0.16 -25.80 -34.79
C PRO A 243 0.27 -25.41 -36.20
N ILE A 244 1.57 -25.58 -36.50
CA ILE A 244 2.15 -25.37 -37.83
C ILE A 244 2.77 -26.69 -38.27
N GLY A 245 2.16 -27.34 -39.26
CA GLY A 245 2.56 -28.69 -39.65
C GLY A 245 2.38 -29.70 -38.51
N ARG A 246 3.21 -30.74 -38.49
CA ARG A 246 3.13 -31.83 -37.48
C ARG A 246 3.94 -31.58 -36.23
N ASP A 247 4.98 -30.77 -36.29
CA ASP A 247 5.98 -30.70 -35.23
C ASP A 247 6.12 -29.30 -34.62
N TYR A 248 5.40 -28.29 -35.11
CA TYR A 248 5.56 -26.92 -34.63
C TYR A 248 4.26 -26.34 -34.11
N SER A 249 4.37 -25.34 -33.24
CA SER A 249 3.27 -24.47 -32.86
C SER A 249 3.73 -23.04 -32.66
N LEU A 250 2.89 -22.10 -33.07
CA LEU A 250 3.02 -20.69 -32.76
C LEU A 250 1.99 -20.32 -31.70
N ALA A 251 2.43 -19.63 -30.66
CA ALA A 251 1.57 -19.04 -29.64
C ALA A 251 1.80 -17.53 -29.55
N VAL A 252 0.71 -16.78 -29.39
CA VAL A 252 0.72 -15.34 -29.14
C VAL A 252 -0.17 -15.08 -27.92
N ASP A 253 0.38 -14.45 -26.90
CA ASP A 253 -0.33 -14.11 -25.67
C ASP A 253 -0.20 -12.61 -25.38
N ALA A 254 -1.34 -11.94 -25.29
CA ALA A 254 -1.47 -10.54 -24.91
C ALA A 254 -2.08 -10.45 -23.50
N LEU A 255 -1.51 -9.58 -22.67
CA LEU A 255 -1.93 -9.32 -21.30
C LEU A 255 -2.04 -7.80 -21.08
N TYR A 256 -3.12 -7.39 -20.43
CA TYR A 256 -3.34 -6.03 -20.00
C TYR A 256 -3.78 -6.02 -18.55
N ALA A 257 -3.17 -5.15 -17.73
CA ALA A 257 -3.57 -4.92 -16.36
C ALA A 257 -3.65 -3.41 -16.10
N TYR A 258 -4.79 -2.96 -15.57
CA TYR A 258 -5.01 -1.59 -15.14
C TYR A 258 -5.33 -1.57 -13.65
N GLY A 259 -4.38 -1.11 -12.85
CA GLY A 259 -4.53 -0.93 -11.41
C GLY A 259 -5.24 0.39 -11.10
N MET A 260 -6.16 0.32 -10.15
CA MET A 260 -6.96 1.42 -9.63
C MET A 260 -6.91 1.40 -8.12
N ASN A 261 -7.16 2.56 -7.52
CA ASN A 261 -7.19 2.69 -6.06
C ASN A 261 -5.87 2.27 -5.39
N GLU A 262 -4.75 2.44 -6.09
CA GLU A 262 -3.45 2.14 -5.51
C GLU A 262 -3.17 3.11 -4.37
N GLN A 263 -2.55 2.59 -3.31
CA GLN A 263 -2.34 3.33 -2.07
C GLN A 263 -1.39 4.52 -2.31
N GLY A 264 -1.86 5.72 -1.98
CA GLY A 264 -1.07 6.94 -1.89
C GLY A 264 -1.02 7.49 -0.47
N VAL A 265 -0.08 8.41 -0.23
CA VAL A 265 0.02 9.14 1.04
C VAL A 265 0.20 10.62 0.73
N THR A 266 -0.60 11.46 1.38
CA THR A 266 -0.50 12.92 1.28
C THR A 266 -0.37 13.51 2.68
N ASP A 267 0.57 14.43 2.89
CA ASP A 267 0.69 15.15 4.15
C ASP A 267 -0.19 16.39 4.15
N LEU A 268 -1.30 16.35 4.89
CA LEU A 268 -2.26 17.46 4.99
C LEU A 268 -1.71 18.64 5.80
N ASN A 269 -0.69 18.41 6.62
CA ASN A 269 -0.08 19.47 7.41
C ASN A 269 1.13 20.08 6.71
N LEU A 270 1.41 19.73 5.45
CA LEU A 270 2.50 20.34 4.69
C LEU A 270 2.03 21.64 4.04
N ARG A 271 2.79 22.72 4.23
CA ARG A 271 2.63 23.95 3.45
C ARG A 271 3.02 23.67 1.99
N THR A 272 2.08 23.83 1.06
CA THR A 272 2.31 23.55 -0.38
C THR A 272 2.79 24.76 -1.18
N VAL A 273 2.82 25.94 -0.57
CA VAL A 273 3.40 27.16 -1.14
C VAL A 273 4.85 27.29 -0.67
N PRO A 274 5.84 27.30 -1.59
CA PRO A 274 7.24 27.52 -1.23
C PRO A 274 7.42 28.85 -0.50
N GLN A 275 8.25 28.86 0.54
CA GLN A 275 8.63 30.07 1.28
C GLN A 275 9.64 30.90 0.50
N PHE A 276 10.54 30.23 -0.23
CA PHE A 276 11.46 30.84 -1.16
C PHE A 276 11.95 29.79 -2.17
N ARG A 277 12.73 30.24 -3.15
CA ARG A 277 13.32 29.39 -4.19
C ARG A 277 14.81 29.64 -4.28
N LEU A 278 15.57 28.58 -4.54
CA LEU A 278 17.03 28.65 -4.69
C LEU A 278 17.36 28.90 -6.16
N ALA A 279 17.71 30.14 -6.52
CA ALA A 279 18.00 30.52 -7.90
C ALA A 279 19.17 29.73 -8.51
N ALA A 280 20.20 29.46 -7.69
CA ALA A 280 21.37 28.68 -8.08
C ALA A 280 21.06 27.19 -8.35
N GLU A 281 19.86 26.71 -8.00
CA GLU A 281 19.44 25.32 -8.16
C GLU A 281 18.21 25.21 -9.06
N GLY A 282 18.18 26.00 -10.14
CA GLY A 282 17.07 25.97 -11.10
C GLY A 282 15.73 26.36 -10.47
N ASN A 283 15.74 27.28 -9.50
CA ASN A 283 14.56 27.71 -8.74
C ASN A 283 13.89 26.60 -7.91
N ARG A 284 14.69 25.64 -7.41
CA ARG A 284 14.21 24.58 -6.52
C ARG A 284 13.44 25.17 -5.33
N PRO A 285 12.20 24.70 -5.06
CA PRO A 285 11.38 25.24 -3.99
C PRO A 285 11.87 24.80 -2.60
N VAL A 286 11.77 25.71 -1.64
CA VAL A 286 12.01 25.46 -0.21
C VAL A 286 10.74 25.80 0.58
N TYR A 287 10.29 24.88 1.41
CA TYR A 287 8.98 24.97 2.10
C TYR A 287 9.05 25.40 3.56
N VAL A 288 10.26 25.50 4.11
CA VAL A 288 10.55 26.06 5.43
C VAL A 288 10.97 27.53 5.31
N PRO A 289 10.66 28.41 6.28
CA PRO A 289 11.16 29.78 6.27
C PRO A 289 12.69 29.81 6.39
N ALA A 290 13.36 30.72 5.67
CA ALA A 290 14.82 30.80 5.66
C ALA A 290 15.44 30.96 7.07
N GLY A 291 14.79 31.73 7.95
CA GLY A 291 15.25 31.92 9.34
C GLY A 291 15.15 30.68 10.24
N THR A 292 14.58 29.58 9.75
CA THR A 292 14.52 28.29 10.48
C THR A 292 15.59 27.30 10.03
N ILE A 293 16.44 27.71 9.10
CA ILE A 293 17.57 26.93 8.59
C ILE A 293 18.79 27.29 9.44
N ASP A 294 19.46 26.28 9.98
CA ASP A 294 20.70 26.48 10.71
C ASP A 294 21.77 27.05 9.75
N PRO A 295 22.32 28.25 10.02
CA PRO A 295 23.19 28.93 9.07
C PRO A 295 24.56 28.27 8.92
N THR A 296 24.97 27.44 9.88
CA THR A 296 26.28 26.77 9.88
C THR A 296 26.22 25.46 9.10
N THR A 297 25.15 24.71 9.29
CA THR A 297 25.01 23.34 8.78
C THR A 297 24.04 23.21 7.62
N GLY A 298 23.21 24.22 7.36
CA GLY A 298 22.10 24.15 6.42
C GLY A 298 20.97 23.22 6.87
N ALA A 299 21.05 22.66 8.08
CA ALA A 299 20.06 21.74 8.60
C ALA A 299 18.74 22.46 8.88
N THR A 300 17.63 21.76 8.66
CA THR A 300 16.30 22.30 8.91
C THR A 300 15.34 21.21 9.38
N SER A 301 14.24 21.62 10.00
CA SER A 301 13.21 20.73 10.51
C SER A 301 11.98 20.79 9.62
N SER A 302 11.45 19.61 9.26
CA SER A 302 10.15 19.53 8.58
C SER A 302 9.00 20.08 9.43
N ASN A 303 9.18 20.26 10.75
CA ASN A 303 8.19 20.91 11.61
C ASN A 303 7.98 22.39 11.24
N ALA A 304 9.00 23.05 10.67
CA ALA A 304 8.89 24.44 10.22
C ALA A 304 8.06 24.61 8.93
N SER A 305 7.78 23.52 8.21
CA SER A 305 6.92 23.54 7.01
C SER A 305 5.45 23.23 7.31
N ARG A 306 5.05 23.25 8.59
CA ARG A 306 3.70 22.84 9.02
C ARG A 306 2.69 23.97 8.95
N LEU A 307 1.46 23.63 8.56
CA LEU A 307 0.31 24.56 8.60
C LEU A 307 -0.18 24.74 10.04
N VAL A 308 -0.23 23.66 10.80
CA VAL A 308 -0.60 23.60 12.22
C VAL A 308 0.64 23.14 13.01
N PRO A 309 1.34 24.06 13.70
CA PRO A 309 2.60 23.76 14.42
C PRO A 309 2.47 22.75 15.57
N GLY A 310 1.27 22.50 16.07
CA GLY A 310 1.02 21.53 17.15
C GLY A 310 1.16 20.08 16.72
N PHE A 311 1.26 19.80 15.42
CA PHE A 311 1.44 18.46 14.86
C PHE A 311 2.70 18.40 14.00
N SER A 312 3.31 17.22 13.93
CA SER A 312 4.32 16.91 12.90
C SER A 312 3.60 16.64 11.56
N ASN A 313 3.92 15.54 10.88
CA ASN A 313 3.16 15.08 9.72
C ASN A 313 1.70 14.70 10.08
N VAL A 314 0.77 15.06 9.20
CA VAL A 314 -0.62 14.57 9.21
C VAL A 314 -0.85 13.82 7.91
N LEU A 315 -0.59 12.52 7.93
CA LEU A 315 -0.61 11.69 6.74
C LEU A 315 -2.02 11.18 6.47
N GLN A 316 -2.57 11.57 5.33
CA GLN A 316 -3.77 10.97 4.78
C GLN A 316 -3.37 9.81 3.86
N ILE A 317 -3.70 8.60 4.29
CA ILE A 317 -3.69 7.43 3.42
C ILE A 317 -4.87 7.56 2.45
N ASN A 318 -4.57 7.55 1.16
CA ASN A 318 -5.55 7.68 0.09
C ASN A 318 -5.38 6.54 -0.94
N SER A 319 -6.28 6.50 -1.90
CA SER A 319 -6.33 5.48 -2.95
C SER A 319 -6.48 6.15 -4.32
N ALA A 320 -5.64 7.16 -4.60
CA ALA A 320 -5.75 7.99 -5.80
C ALA A 320 -4.80 7.56 -6.94
N LEU A 321 -3.92 6.59 -6.69
CA LEU A 321 -2.93 6.17 -7.67
C LEU A 321 -3.48 5.09 -8.60
N HIS A 322 -2.88 5.02 -9.80
CA HIS A 322 -3.23 4.08 -10.86
C HIS A 322 -1.97 3.42 -11.42
N SER A 323 -2.12 2.26 -12.04
CA SER A 323 -1.04 1.59 -12.78
C SER A 323 -1.54 1.04 -14.12
N ASP A 324 -0.67 1.02 -15.13
CA ASP A 324 -0.94 0.44 -16.45
C ASP A 324 0.20 -0.54 -16.76
N THR A 325 -0.14 -1.75 -17.20
CA THR A 325 0.82 -2.76 -17.62
C THR A 325 0.31 -3.48 -18.85
N ARG A 326 1.17 -3.58 -19.86
CA ARG A 326 0.90 -4.23 -21.14
C ARG A 326 2.02 -5.20 -21.45
N GLN A 327 1.68 -6.41 -21.83
CA GLN A 327 2.65 -7.43 -22.19
C GLN A 327 2.17 -8.22 -23.42
N LEU A 328 3.10 -8.48 -24.33
CA LEU A 328 2.90 -9.35 -25.49
C LEU A 328 4.03 -10.39 -25.49
N VAL A 329 3.65 -11.66 -25.59
CA VAL A 329 4.58 -12.79 -25.69
C VAL A 329 4.30 -13.54 -26.98
N VAL A 330 5.36 -13.86 -27.71
CA VAL A 330 5.29 -14.70 -28.92
C VAL A 330 6.23 -15.87 -28.71
N SER A 331 5.68 -17.08 -28.81
CA SER A 331 6.43 -18.33 -28.61
C SER A 331 6.32 -19.20 -29.86
N PHE A 332 7.45 -19.75 -30.29
CA PHE A 332 7.52 -20.74 -31.35
C PHE A 332 8.16 -22.01 -30.77
N GLU A 333 7.43 -23.11 -30.80
CA GLU A 333 7.83 -24.36 -30.16
C GLU A 333 7.91 -25.48 -31.20
N ARG A 334 8.90 -26.37 -31.04
CA ARG A 334 8.99 -27.63 -31.76
C ARG A 334 8.68 -28.78 -30.81
N HIS A 335 7.67 -29.57 -31.13
CA HIS A 335 7.30 -30.81 -30.47
C HIS A 335 8.21 -31.93 -31.00
N ALA A 336 9.13 -32.42 -30.18
CA ALA A 336 9.93 -33.59 -30.53
C ALA A 336 9.11 -34.86 -30.25
N ASN A 337 8.80 -35.62 -31.31
CA ASN A 337 8.29 -36.98 -31.14
C ASN A 337 9.44 -37.86 -30.63
N MET A 338 9.57 -38.02 -29.30
CA MET A 338 10.29 -39.17 -28.76
C MET A 338 9.36 -40.38 -28.85
N GLY A 339 9.23 -40.94 -30.05
CA GLY A 339 8.72 -42.29 -30.21
C GLY A 339 9.72 -43.24 -29.56
N LEU A 340 9.33 -43.88 -28.46
CA LEU A 340 9.98 -45.11 -28.03
C LEU A 340 9.74 -46.13 -29.14
N ALA A 341 10.82 -46.53 -29.81
CA ALA A 341 10.87 -47.61 -30.78
C ALA A 341 10.73 -48.97 -30.08
#